data_AF-A0A554UQQ8-F1
#
_entry.id   AF-A0A554UQQ8-F1
#
_cell.length_a   1.000
_cell.length_b   1.000
_cell.length_c   1.000
_cell.angle_alpha   90.00
_cell.angle_beta   90.00
_cell.angle_gamma   90.00
#
_symmetry.space_group_name_H-M   'P 1'
#
loop_
_entity.id
_entity.type
_entity.pdbx_description
1 polymer ?
#
loop_
_entity_poly.entity_id
_entity_poly.type
_entity_poly.pdbx_seq_one_letter_code
_entity_poly.pdbx_strand_id
1 'polypeptide(L)'
;MSPTRPTRNRLITTVLATAAAAATAVLAAPNAGATVTNLSVATGTSNGYGTGCSYTITASANTPRPVTFTDNNVDIPGSPVTPTNTNGTWTATLTWIPATTGTHTISAYQPYSVNRPQSTTLTVGTGMNAGSACLVM
;
A
#
# COMPACT_ATOMS: atom_id res chain seq x y z
N MET A 1 -43.13 -24.07 37.61
CA MET A 1 -42.04 -24.94 37.11
C MET A 1 -40.81 -24.09 36.80
N SER A 2 -39.74 -24.27 37.57
CA SER A 2 -38.36 -23.87 37.20
C SER A 2 -37.69 -25.00 36.41
N PRO A 3 -36.62 -24.70 35.65
CA PRO A 3 -35.24 -25.07 36.06
C PRO A 3 -34.28 -23.85 35.99
N THR A 4 -33.47 -23.49 37.02
CA THR A 4 -32.08 -23.94 37.36
C THR A 4 -31.06 -23.82 36.21
N ARG A 5 -29.82 -23.31 36.29
CA ARG A 5 -28.88 -22.81 37.35
C ARG A 5 -27.68 -22.13 36.62
N PRO A 6 -26.90 -21.21 37.24
CA PRO A 6 -25.83 -20.45 36.59
C PRO A 6 -24.46 -21.15 36.61
N THR A 7 -23.54 -20.79 35.71
CA THR A 7 -22.11 -21.12 35.89
C THR A 7 -21.19 -20.14 35.16
N ARG A 8 -20.40 -19.41 35.96
CA ARG A 8 -19.20 -18.67 35.56
C ARG A 8 -18.10 -19.69 35.27
N ASN A 9 -17.41 -19.60 34.13
CA ASN A 9 -16.12 -20.25 33.95
C ASN A 9 -15.05 -19.20 33.69
N ARG A 10 -14.24 -18.95 34.73
CA ARG A 10 -12.95 -18.27 34.66
C ARG A 10 -11.93 -19.22 34.02
N LEU A 11 -11.12 -18.66 33.10
CA LEU A 11 -9.66 -18.85 32.87
C LEU A 11 -9.17 -20.32 32.77
N ILE A 12 -8.40 -20.70 31.76
CA ILE A 12 -6.93 -20.55 31.79
C ILE A 12 -6.35 -20.62 30.37
N THR A 13 -5.45 -19.67 30.18
CA THR A 13 -4.47 -19.42 29.13
C THR A 13 -3.66 -20.63 28.68
N THR A 14 -3.62 -20.90 27.37
CA THR A 14 -2.46 -21.54 26.73
C THR A 14 -2.01 -20.64 25.59
N VAL A 15 -0.96 -19.84 25.85
CA VAL A 15 -0.21 -19.10 24.83
C VAL A 15 0.61 -20.14 24.06
N LEU A 16 0.18 -20.48 22.85
CA LEU A 16 1.10 -20.91 21.81
C LEU A 16 1.34 -19.73 20.90
N ALA A 17 2.51 -19.11 21.08
CA ALA A 17 3.05 -18.11 20.19
C ALA A 17 3.45 -18.78 18.87
N THR A 18 2.50 -18.85 17.93
CA THR A 18 2.84 -18.96 16.52
C THR A 18 2.86 -17.56 15.95
N ALA A 19 4.06 -17.08 15.64
CA ALA A 19 4.26 -15.87 14.84
C ALA A 19 3.73 -16.15 13.42
N ALA A 20 2.40 -16.11 13.26
CA ALA A 20 1.79 -16.00 11.97
C ALA A 20 2.07 -14.58 11.49
N ALA A 21 3.01 -14.44 10.55
CA ALA A 21 3.16 -13.23 9.78
C ALA A 21 1.80 -12.95 9.14
N ALA A 22 1.04 -12.04 9.74
CA ALA A 22 -0.20 -11.55 9.19
C ALA A 22 0.18 -10.78 7.93
N ALA A 23 0.15 -11.46 6.79
CA ALA A 23 0.07 -10.79 5.51
C ALA A 23 -1.29 -10.08 5.48
N THR A 24 -1.32 -8.87 6.02
CA THR A 24 -2.42 -7.94 5.78
C THR A 24 -2.33 -7.61 4.30
N ALA A 25 -3.02 -8.41 3.48
CA ALA A 25 -3.47 -7.94 2.19
C ALA A 25 -4.34 -6.73 2.49
N VAL A 26 -3.74 -5.54 2.45
CA VAL A 26 -4.46 -4.28 2.45
C VAL A 26 -5.29 -4.32 1.18
N LEU A 27 -6.54 -4.76 1.31
CA LEU A 27 -7.55 -4.58 0.28
C LEU A 27 -7.69 -3.06 0.14
N ALA A 28 -6.93 -2.49 -0.79
CA ALA A 28 -7.26 -1.20 -1.38
C ALA A 28 -8.67 -1.37 -1.95
N ALA A 29 -9.67 -0.89 -1.21
CA ALA A 29 -11.05 -0.94 -1.66
C ALA A 29 -11.09 -0.24 -3.03
N PRO A 30 -11.55 -0.91 -4.11
CA PRO A 30 -11.66 -0.25 -5.41
C PRO A 30 -12.66 0.90 -5.23
N ASN A 31 -12.16 2.13 -5.29
CA ASN A 31 -13.04 3.28 -5.27
C ASN A 31 -13.77 3.33 -6.62
N ALA A 32 -15.06 3.03 -6.60
CA ALA A 32 -15.92 3.19 -7.75
C ALA A 32 -16.00 4.68 -8.12
N GLY A 33 -15.16 5.11 -9.06
CA GLY A 33 -15.21 6.46 -9.63
C GLY A 33 -13.87 7.16 -9.87
N ALA A 34 -12.71 6.49 -9.94
CA ALA A 34 -11.45 7.13 -10.34
C ALA A 34 -11.01 6.74 -11.76
N THR A 35 -10.48 7.72 -12.49
CA THR A 35 -9.83 7.51 -13.80
C THR A 35 -8.63 6.59 -13.64
N VAL A 36 -7.97 6.65 -12.48
CA VAL A 36 -7.08 5.62 -11.95
C VAL A 36 -7.94 4.54 -11.29
N THR A 37 -7.96 3.34 -11.84
CA THR A 37 -8.78 2.21 -11.39
C THR A 37 -8.11 1.34 -10.34
N ASN A 38 -6.77 1.40 -10.24
CA ASN A 38 -6.02 0.64 -9.25
C ASN A 38 -4.71 1.35 -8.92
N LEU A 39 -4.27 1.24 -7.66
CA LEU A 39 -2.96 1.67 -7.20
C LEU A 39 -2.35 0.58 -6.33
N SER A 40 -1.13 0.17 -6.66
CA SER A 40 -0.38 -0.85 -5.92
C SER A 40 1.07 -0.41 -5.74
N VAL A 41 1.66 -0.80 -4.60
CA VAL A 41 3.08 -0.59 -4.31
C VAL A 41 3.69 -1.97 -4.06
N ALA A 42 4.71 -2.31 -4.83
CA ALA A 42 5.43 -3.57 -4.67
C ALA A 42 6.20 -3.53 -3.34
N THR A 43 6.01 -4.56 -2.51
CA THR A 43 6.76 -4.72 -1.26
C THR A 43 8.19 -5.18 -1.53
N GLY A 44 9.11 -4.78 -0.65
CA GLY A 44 10.48 -5.28 -0.69
C GLY A 44 10.59 -6.72 -0.17
N THR A 45 11.82 -7.24 -0.19
CA THR A 45 12.21 -8.60 0.24
C THR A 45 11.76 -8.99 1.66
N SER A 46 11.44 -8.03 2.52
CA SER A 46 11.02 -8.25 3.91
C SER A 46 9.51 -8.04 4.15
N ASN A 47 8.69 -8.01 3.10
CA ASN A 47 7.24 -7.74 3.20
C ASN A 47 6.89 -6.41 3.89
N GLY A 48 7.81 -5.45 3.86
CA GLY A 48 7.67 -4.13 4.46
C GLY A 48 8.31 -3.05 3.59
N TYR A 49 8.12 -1.81 4.02
CA TYR A 49 8.71 -0.63 3.40
C TYR A 49 9.74 -0.03 4.35
N GLY A 50 10.92 0.30 3.83
CA GLY A 50 12.06 0.81 4.57
C GLY A 50 12.65 2.02 3.86
N THR A 51 13.11 2.99 4.63
CA THR A 51 13.78 4.19 4.11
C THR A 51 14.97 3.85 3.23
N GLY A 52 15.15 4.58 2.13
CA GLY A 52 16.31 4.42 1.23
C GLY A 52 16.27 3.19 0.33
N CYS A 53 15.15 2.48 0.29
CA CYS A 53 14.93 1.31 -0.56
C CYS A 53 14.00 1.66 -1.72
N SER A 54 14.22 1.00 -2.87
CA SER A 54 13.42 1.25 -4.08
C SER A 54 12.21 0.34 -4.15
N TYR A 55 11.04 0.94 -4.37
CA TYR A 55 9.76 0.25 -4.51
C TYR A 55 9.08 0.66 -5.81
N THR A 56 8.43 -0.29 -6.46
CA THR A 56 7.70 -0.03 -7.70
C THR A 56 6.25 0.30 -7.38
N ILE A 57 5.81 1.52 -7.69
CA ILE A 57 4.41 1.91 -7.66
C ILE A 57 3.82 1.68 -9.05
N THR A 58 2.65 1.04 -9.10
CA THR A 58 1.90 0.81 -10.32
C THR A 58 0.49 1.38 -10.16
N ALA A 59 0.11 2.29 -11.05
CA ALA A 59 -1.25 2.78 -11.18
C ALA A 59 -1.85 2.32 -12.50
N SER A 60 -3.04 1.72 -12.44
CA SER A 60 -3.84 1.41 -13.63
C SER A 60 -4.89 2.48 -13.82
N ALA A 61 -5.15 2.85 -15.06
CA ALA A 61 -6.11 3.85 -15.46
C ALA A 61 -6.88 3.41 -16.72
N ASN A 62 -8.04 4.02 -16.93
CA ASN A 62 -8.85 3.80 -18.13
C ASN A 62 -8.59 4.85 -19.23
N THR A 63 -7.73 5.85 -18.98
CA THR A 63 -7.39 6.89 -19.96
C THR A 63 -5.87 7.02 -20.15
N PRO A 64 -5.41 7.46 -21.33
CA PRO A 64 -3.99 7.68 -21.64
C PRO A 64 -3.35 8.89 -20.95
N ARG A 65 -4.05 9.56 -20.03
CA ARG A 65 -3.56 10.82 -19.44
C ARG A 65 -2.37 10.56 -18.50
N PRO A 66 -1.40 11.48 -18.40
CA PRO A 66 -0.32 11.36 -17.43
C PRO A 66 -0.86 11.19 -16.00
N VAL A 67 -0.25 10.29 -15.24
CA VAL A 67 -0.59 10.01 -13.85
C VAL A 67 0.45 10.67 -12.95
N THR A 68 0.00 11.53 -12.04
CA THR A 68 0.82 12.14 -11.00
C THR A 68 0.82 11.25 -9.76
N PHE A 69 2.01 10.92 -9.25
CA PHE A 69 2.21 10.19 -8.01
C PHE A 69 2.74 11.08 -6.91
N THR A 70 2.17 10.96 -5.71
CA THR A 70 2.57 11.73 -4.54
C THR A 70 2.72 10.82 -3.32
N ASP A 71 3.62 11.16 -2.42
CA ASP A 71 3.80 10.57 -1.10
C ASP A 71 3.53 11.64 -0.04
N ASN A 72 2.51 11.45 0.81
CA ASN A 72 2.08 12.44 1.81
C ASN A 72 1.86 13.84 1.20
N ASN A 73 1.22 13.88 0.02
CA ASN A 73 0.95 15.09 -0.77
C ASN A 73 2.21 15.78 -1.36
N VAL A 74 3.38 15.15 -1.32
CA VAL A 74 4.60 15.61 -1.98
C VAL A 74 4.82 14.81 -3.27
N ASP A 75 5.11 15.48 -4.39
CA ASP A 75 5.35 14.80 -5.66
C ASP A 75 6.57 13.85 -5.59
N ILE A 76 6.38 12.63 -6.06
CA ILE A 76 7.46 11.64 -6.13
C ILE A 76 8.34 11.96 -7.35
N PRO A 77 9.69 11.98 -7.22
CA PRO A 77 10.58 12.22 -8.34
C PRO A 77 10.28 11.31 -9.54
N GLY A 78 10.17 11.88 -10.74
CA GLY A 78 9.78 11.17 -11.96
C GLY A 78 8.28 11.20 -12.26
N SER A 79 7.48 11.80 -11.39
CA SER A 79 6.09 12.17 -11.65
C SER A 79 6.00 13.51 -12.41
N PRO A 80 5.01 13.74 -13.31
CA PRO A 80 4.00 12.77 -13.76
C PRO A 80 4.54 11.76 -14.77
N VAL A 81 3.94 10.56 -14.80
CA VAL A 81 4.31 9.47 -15.71
C VAL A 81 3.24 9.29 -16.78
N THR A 82 3.64 9.22 -18.05
CA THR A 82 2.73 8.86 -19.15
C THR A 82 2.45 7.35 -19.10
N PRO A 83 1.18 6.91 -18.97
CA PRO A 83 0.86 5.49 -18.91
C PRO A 83 1.01 4.81 -20.27
N THR A 84 1.37 3.53 -20.25
CA THR A 84 1.44 2.67 -21.43
C THR A 84 0.18 1.83 -21.58
N ASN A 85 -0.33 1.64 -22.80
CA ASN A 85 -1.47 0.77 -23.04
C ASN A 85 -1.04 -0.70 -23.12
N THR A 86 -1.60 -1.53 -22.25
CA THR A 86 -1.50 -2.99 -22.30
C THR A 86 -2.90 -3.56 -22.39
N ASN A 87 -3.25 -4.12 -23.56
CA ASN A 87 -4.53 -4.80 -23.79
C ASN A 87 -5.76 -3.94 -23.40
N GLY A 88 -5.73 -2.64 -23.68
CA GLY A 88 -6.83 -1.72 -23.35
C GLY A 88 -6.77 -1.10 -21.93
N THR A 89 -5.81 -1.52 -21.10
CA THR A 89 -5.56 -0.91 -19.78
C THR A 89 -4.37 0.03 -19.86
N TRP A 90 -4.49 1.25 -19.31
CA TRP A 90 -3.39 2.22 -19.28
C TRP A 90 -2.66 2.10 -17.94
N THR A 91 -1.40 1.71 -17.95
CA THR A 91 -0.61 1.49 -16.73
C THR A 91 0.54 2.48 -16.65
N ALA A 92 0.63 3.20 -15.54
CA ALA A 92 1.77 4.05 -15.20
C ALA A 92 2.56 3.40 -14.06
N THR A 93 3.88 3.37 -14.19
CA THR A 93 4.78 2.76 -13.21
C THR A 93 5.87 3.75 -12.82
N LEU A 94 6.15 3.87 -11.53
CA LEU A 94 7.16 4.78 -10.97
C LEU A 94 7.96 4.09 -9.87
N THR A 95 9.24 4.43 -9.75
CA THR A 95 10.06 4.02 -8.59
C THR A 95 9.92 5.03 -7.47
N TRP A 96 9.56 4.56 -6.28
CA TRP A 96 9.46 5.35 -5.06
C TRP A 96 10.50 4.91 -4.04
N ILE A 97 11.17 5.89 -3.44
CA ILE A 97 12.20 5.70 -2.41
C ILE A 97 11.79 6.56 -1.22
N PRO A 98 11.25 5.98 -0.13
CA PRO A 98 10.89 6.77 1.04
C PRO A 98 12.13 7.36 1.71
N ALA A 99 12.09 8.66 1.98
CA ALA A 99 13.15 9.38 2.67
C ALA A 99 13.02 9.34 4.20
N THR A 100 11.79 9.16 4.71
CA THR A 100 11.46 9.21 6.13
C THR A 100 10.75 7.94 6.59
N THR A 101 10.82 7.65 7.89
CA THR A 101 10.00 6.61 8.51
C THR A 101 8.63 7.15 8.90
N GLY A 102 7.69 6.26 9.16
CA GLY A 102 6.33 6.59 9.62
C GLY A 102 5.26 6.19 8.62
N THR A 103 4.10 6.82 8.72
CA THR A 103 2.97 6.56 7.81
C THR A 103 3.13 7.36 6.52
N HIS A 104 3.03 6.66 5.39
CA HIS A 104 3.10 7.22 4.05
C HIS A 104 1.79 6.95 3.32
N THR A 105 1.17 8.00 2.80
CA THR A 105 -0.01 7.91 1.96
C THR A 105 0.41 8.15 0.52
N ILE A 106 0.57 7.05 -0.22
CA ILE A 106 0.86 7.09 -1.65
C ILE A 106 -0.43 7.36 -2.38
N SER A 107 -0.44 8.39 -3.21
CA SER A 107 -1.60 8.75 -4.02
C SER A 107 -1.22 8.85 -5.49
N ALA A 108 -2.15 8.46 -6.36
CA ALA A 108 -2.06 8.56 -7.79
C ALA A 108 -3.32 9.25 -8.34
N TYR A 109 -3.14 10.23 -9.22
CA TYR A 109 -4.24 10.95 -9.84
C TYR A 109 -3.89 11.42 -11.24
N GLN A 110 -4.91 11.66 -12.06
CA GLN A 110 -4.73 12.26 -13.38
C GLN A 110 -5.22 13.72 -13.34
N PRO A 111 -4.42 14.70 -13.78
CA PRO A 111 -4.83 16.09 -13.79
C PRO A 111 -6.09 16.26 -14.65
N TYR A 112 -6.95 17.21 -14.27
CA TYR A 112 -8.25 17.47 -14.91
C TYR A 112 -9.26 16.30 -14.83
N SER A 113 -9.07 15.38 -13.90
CA SER A 113 -10.11 14.43 -13.52
C SER A 113 -10.96 15.05 -12.41
N VAL A 114 -12.28 15.01 -12.54
CA VAL A 114 -13.23 15.37 -11.47
C VAL A 114 -13.25 14.32 -10.33
N ASN A 115 -12.48 13.27 -10.51
CA ASN A 115 -12.47 12.09 -9.67
C ASN A 115 -11.42 12.21 -8.56
N ARG A 116 -11.72 11.59 -7.41
CA ARG A 116 -10.80 11.57 -6.27
C ARG A 116 -9.51 10.80 -6.62
N PRO A 117 -8.35 11.23 -6.09
CA PRO A 117 -7.11 10.47 -6.20
C PRO A 117 -7.31 9.06 -5.65
N GLN A 118 -6.62 8.10 -6.25
CA GLN A 118 -6.47 6.79 -5.63
C GLN A 118 -5.33 6.83 -4.64
N SER A 119 -5.56 6.34 -3.44
CA SER A 119 -4.57 6.41 -2.36
C SER A 119 -4.47 5.09 -1.62
N THR A 120 -3.26 4.75 -1.22
CA THR A 120 -2.97 3.62 -0.33
C THR A 120 -2.07 4.11 0.79
N THR A 121 -2.34 3.65 2.00
CA THR A 121 -1.56 4.02 3.19
C THR A 121 -0.73 2.82 3.60
N LEU A 122 0.56 3.07 3.81
CA LEU A 122 1.54 2.08 4.22
C LEU A 122 2.45 2.64 5.31
N THR A 123 3.08 1.75 6.07
CA THR A 123 4.01 2.14 7.13
C THR A 123 5.42 1.83 6.68
N VAL A 124 6.29 2.85 6.72
CA VAL A 124 7.71 2.77 6.41
C VAL A 124 8.50 2.71 7.72
N GLY A 125 9.21 1.60 7.92
CA GLY A 125 10.17 1.43 8.99
C GLY A 125 11.56 1.94 8.62
N THR A 126 12.52 1.75 9.53
CA THR A 126 13.91 2.03 9.23
C THR A 126 14.43 1.00 8.23
N GLY A 127 14.82 1.45 7.04
CA GLY A 127 15.42 0.61 6.02
C GLY A 127 16.92 0.49 6.24
N MET A 128 17.41 -0.71 6.48
CA MET A 128 18.83 -1.02 6.45
C MET A 128 19.14 -1.68 5.10
N ASN A 129 19.96 -1.01 4.29
CA ASN A 129 20.47 -1.59 3.04
C ASN A 129 21.46 -2.72 3.38
N ALA A 130 20.96 -3.94 3.56
CA ALA A 130 21.77 -5.14 3.81
C ALA A 130 22.37 -5.73 2.52
N GLY A 131 22.64 -4.89 1.52
CA GLY A 131 23.12 -5.28 0.19
C GLY A 131 22.00 -5.75 -0.73
N SER A 132 21.62 -7.03 -0.65
CA SER A 132 20.64 -7.67 -1.56
C SER A 132 19.20 -7.67 -1.03
N ALA A 133 18.99 -7.18 0.19
CA ALA A 133 17.68 -7.06 0.80
C ALA A 133 17.59 -5.74 1.59
N CYS A 134 16.42 -5.11 1.53
CA CYS A 134 16.09 -4.02 2.43
C CYS A 134 15.51 -4.61 3.72
N LEU A 135 16.29 -4.60 4.81
CA LEU A 135 15.79 -5.03 6.11
C LEU A 135 14.99 -3.89 6.72
N VAL A 136 13.75 -4.16 7.10
CA VAL A 136 12.86 -3.18 7.73
C VAL A 136 12.83 -3.47 9.23
N MET A 137 13.19 -2.48 10.06
CA MET A 137 13.10 -2.50 11.53
C MET A 137 12.12 -1.46 12.04
#